data_AF-A0A2G6QQL3-F1
#
_entry.id   AF-A0A2G6QQL3-F1
#
_cell.length_a   1.000
_cell.length_b   1.000
_cell.length_c   1.000
_cell.angle_alpha   90.00
_cell.angle_beta   90.00
_cell.angle_gamma   90.00
#
_symmetry.space_group_name_H-M   'P 1'
#
loop_
_entity.id
_entity.type
_entity.pdbx_description
1 polymer ?
#
loop_
_entity_poly.entity_id
_entity_poly.type
_entity_poly.pdbx_seq_one_letter_code
_entity_poly.pdbx_strand_id
1 'polypeptide(L)'
;IKSYVNKNLMLGASYNFNFKPWVFEPFKKAKLNSKYLRLIKDFNINPVPKTLSINSRINRNYNSQQSRNLIEGLLAQPVLKQRRFMFDWDYTVGFDLTKSLQFNFTANTNHIYDSFGRNEDLEIFDKVFDFGRKNHYHQTLNGTYKIPLDKIPFLNFVTADYGYSADFDWQSASKSPIFENGVQVATIEDRVGNMIQNSNTHRLNANFDFGRFYNNIGLKKLLLKGARKSVKGNHKLKNGASFGDKFMKATYDVLTSLKRAKVSYSQTNGMLMQGYKPSVGFLGRNSYNGQLAPTLGFVFGSQTDILNTAIENNWLVSRQKSDEYFNQNYGRTEVTKVNYNLSVKPLKTLTIDFTGNSIKTSALTSQIDVIDTGNGLIQNPEIQTFETGNYSSSHFMLWTMFTNNNTLFDR
;
A
#
# COMPACT_ATOMS: atom_id res chain seq x y z
N ILE A 1 -8.21 5.83 48.52
CA ILE A 1 -8.45 4.51 47.88
C ILE A 1 -8.50 3.47 48.99
N LYS A 2 -9.48 2.56 48.98
CA LYS A 2 -9.63 1.48 49.98
C LYS A 2 -8.90 0.21 49.54
N SER A 3 -8.97 -0.13 48.26
CA SER A 3 -8.24 -1.26 47.66
C SER A 3 -7.83 -0.92 46.23
N TYR A 4 -6.65 -1.39 45.83
CA TYR A 4 -6.12 -1.27 44.47
C TYR A 4 -5.32 -2.52 44.12
N VAL A 5 -5.63 -3.14 42.99
CA VAL A 5 -4.96 -4.34 42.47
C VAL A 5 -4.62 -4.10 41.01
N ASN A 6 -3.37 -4.33 40.62
CA ASN A 6 -2.91 -4.29 39.25
C ASN A 6 -2.08 -5.55 38.96
N LYS A 7 -2.52 -6.37 38.00
CA LYS A 7 -1.85 -7.61 37.58
C LYS A 7 -1.59 -7.53 36.07
N ASN A 8 -0.38 -7.93 35.66
CA ASN A 8 0.05 -8.00 34.27
C ASN A 8 0.59 -9.39 33.96
N LEU A 9 0.21 -9.95 32.81
CA LEU A 9 0.71 -11.22 32.32
C LEU A 9 0.99 -11.07 30.82
N MET A 10 2.22 -11.40 30.44
CA MET A 10 2.65 -11.44 29.05
C MET A 10 3.25 -12.81 28.76
N LEU A 11 2.65 -13.53 27.81
CA LEU A 11 3.17 -14.78 27.29
C LEU A 11 3.38 -14.60 25.79
N GLY A 12 4.48 -15.14 25.24
CA GLY A 12 4.74 -15.05 23.82
C GLY A 12 5.50 -16.26 23.32
N ALA A 13 5.21 -16.64 22.08
CA ALA A 13 5.92 -17.69 21.35
C ALA A 13 6.20 -17.21 19.93
N SER A 14 7.43 -17.44 19.47
CA SER A 14 7.92 -16.99 18.17
C SER A 14 8.59 -18.15 17.44
N TYR A 15 8.26 -18.32 16.17
CA TYR A 15 8.88 -19.26 15.25
C TYR A 15 9.44 -18.49 14.05
N ASN A 16 10.74 -18.60 13.80
CA ASN A 16 11.41 -17.93 12.70
C ASN A 16 12.27 -18.94 11.96
N PHE A 17 12.00 -19.14 10.67
CA PHE A 17 12.71 -20.10 9.84
C PHE A 17 13.13 -19.48 8.51
N ASN A 18 14.39 -19.69 8.16
CA ASN A 18 14.96 -19.28 6.87
C ASN A 18 15.19 -20.54 6.03
N PHE A 19 14.48 -20.66 4.92
CA PHE A 19 14.65 -21.81 4.04
C PHE A 19 15.89 -21.63 3.16
N LYS A 20 16.53 -22.74 2.84
CA LYS A 20 17.56 -22.76 1.80
C LYS A 20 16.90 -22.57 0.43
N PRO A 21 17.37 -21.63 -0.41
CA PRO A 21 16.74 -21.36 -1.70
C PRO A 21 16.89 -22.55 -2.64
N TRP A 22 15.80 -22.91 -3.33
CA TRP A 22 15.79 -23.95 -4.35
C TRP A 22 15.56 -23.31 -5.71
N VAL A 23 16.65 -22.81 -6.31
CA VAL A 23 16.60 -22.08 -7.59
C VAL A 23 16.67 -23.06 -8.76
N PHE A 24 15.59 -23.11 -9.54
CA PHE A 24 15.52 -23.86 -10.79
C PHE A 24 15.79 -22.93 -11.97
N GLU A 25 16.83 -23.24 -12.76
CA GLU A 25 17.27 -22.46 -13.93
C GLU A 25 17.27 -23.34 -15.20
N PRO A 26 16.10 -23.58 -15.84
CA PRO A 26 15.94 -24.61 -16.88
C PRO A 26 16.83 -24.40 -18.12
N PHE A 27 17.03 -23.14 -18.51
CA PHE A 27 17.72 -22.79 -19.76
C PHE A 27 19.20 -22.45 -19.58
N LYS A 28 19.75 -22.59 -18.37
CA LYS A 28 21.14 -22.21 -18.08
C LYS A 28 22.17 -22.97 -18.92
N LYS A 29 21.92 -24.26 -19.15
CA LYS A 29 22.79 -25.15 -19.95
C LYS A 29 22.44 -25.14 -21.45
N ALA A 30 21.37 -24.48 -21.86
CA ALA A 30 20.97 -24.43 -23.26
C ALA A 30 21.97 -23.56 -24.08
N LYS A 31 22.29 -24.00 -25.30
CA LYS A 31 23.18 -23.28 -26.25
C LYS A 31 22.48 -22.07 -26.90
N LEU A 32 21.73 -21.30 -26.13
CA LEU A 32 21.10 -20.05 -26.55
C LEU A 32 22.16 -18.94 -26.49
N ASN A 33 22.84 -18.70 -27.61
CA ASN A 33 23.93 -17.72 -27.71
C ASN A 33 23.48 -16.36 -28.28
N SER A 34 22.23 -16.25 -28.73
CA SER A 34 21.70 -14.98 -29.27
C SER A 34 21.55 -13.94 -28.18
N LYS A 35 21.95 -12.69 -28.48
CA LYS A 35 21.81 -11.53 -27.59
C LYS A 35 20.36 -11.27 -27.16
N TYR A 36 19.39 -11.65 -27.99
CA TYR A 36 17.96 -11.49 -27.74
C TYR A 36 17.37 -12.59 -26.82
N LEU A 37 18.04 -13.74 -26.72
CA LEU A 37 17.56 -14.89 -25.95
C LEU A 37 18.09 -14.91 -24.51
N ARG A 38 18.81 -13.84 -24.09
CA ARG A 38 19.36 -13.71 -22.73
C ARG A 38 18.29 -13.71 -21.64
N LEU A 39 17.12 -13.11 -21.92
CA LEU A 39 16.00 -13.09 -20.98
C LEU A 39 15.47 -14.50 -20.69
N ILE A 40 15.33 -15.32 -21.73
CA ILE A 40 14.88 -16.72 -21.61
C ILE A 40 15.97 -17.58 -20.96
N LYS A 41 17.23 -17.39 -21.36
CA LYS A 41 18.37 -18.14 -20.81
C LYS A 41 18.54 -17.94 -19.30
N ASP A 42 18.35 -16.70 -18.84
CA ASP A 42 18.48 -16.31 -17.44
C ASP A 42 17.17 -16.45 -16.64
N PHE A 43 16.16 -17.11 -17.21
CA PHE A 43 14.94 -17.43 -16.49
C PHE A 43 15.26 -18.34 -15.31
N ASN A 44 14.71 -17.99 -14.16
CA ASN A 44 14.94 -18.66 -12.90
C ASN A 44 13.67 -18.59 -12.07
N ILE A 45 13.38 -19.64 -11.32
CA ILE A 45 12.26 -19.70 -10.41
C ILE A 45 12.69 -20.37 -9.10
N ASN A 46 12.25 -19.83 -7.98
CA ASN A 46 12.41 -20.43 -6.66
C ASN A 46 11.03 -20.46 -5.98
N PRO A 47 10.35 -21.63 -5.97
CA PRO A 47 9.02 -21.75 -5.39
C PRO A 47 9.05 -21.86 -3.86
N VAL A 48 10.21 -22.05 -3.26
CA VAL A 48 10.35 -22.20 -1.80
C VAL A 48 10.32 -20.82 -1.14
N PRO A 49 9.51 -20.61 -0.07
CA PRO A 49 9.56 -19.38 0.70
C PRO A 49 10.98 -19.11 1.18
N LYS A 50 11.42 -17.87 1.21
CA LYS A 50 12.73 -17.50 1.76
C LYS A 50 12.71 -17.49 3.28
N THR A 51 11.67 -16.89 3.85
CA THR A 51 11.51 -16.71 5.29
C THR A 51 10.07 -17.00 5.70
N LEU A 52 9.89 -17.67 6.83
CA LEU A 52 8.62 -17.83 7.52
C LEU A 52 8.81 -17.40 8.97
N SER A 53 8.07 -16.38 9.38
CA SER A 53 8.02 -15.89 10.75
C SER A 53 6.59 -15.97 11.24
N ILE A 54 6.39 -16.55 12.43
CA ILE A 54 5.09 -16.61 13.10
C ILE A 54 5.34 -16.18 14.54
N ASN A 55 4.59 -15.19 15.01
CA ASN A 55 4.65 -14.75 16.39
C ASN A 55 3.25 -14.78 16.99
N SER A 56 3.17 -15.11 18.27
CA SER A 56 1.95 -15.11 19.05
C SER A 56 2.22 -14.51 20.42
N ARG A 57 1.29 -13.72 20.93
CA ARG A 57 1.43 -13.01 22.19
C ARG A 57 0.08 -12.90 22.90
N ILE A 58 0.03 -13.38 24.13
CA ILE A 58 -1.07 -13.14 25.06
C ILE A 58 -0.65 -11.98 25.96
N ASN A 59 -1.44 -10.91 25.97
CA ASN A 59 -1.21 -9.73 26.81
C ASN A 59 -2.46 -9.48 27.67
N ARG A 60 -2.33 -9.68 28.98
CA ARG A 60 -3.42 -9.54 29.93
C ARG A 60 -3.08 -8.50 30.98
N ASN A 61 -3.94 -7.50 31.11
CA ASN A 61 -3.93 -6.51 32.17
C ASN A 61 -5.24 -6.60 32.96
N TYR A 62 -5.13 -6.66 34.29
CA TYR A 62 -6.25 -6.63 35.22
C TYR A 62 -6.03 -5.51 36.23
N ASN A 63 -6.99 -4.60 36.34
CA ASN A 63 -6.98 -3.52 37.31
C ASN A 63 -8.28 -3.52 38.11
N SER A 64 -8.20 -3.42 39.43
CA SER A 64 -9.35 -3.28 40.32
C SER A 64 -9.11 -2.16 41.32
N GLN A 65 -10.07 -1.25 41.46
CA GLN A 65 -9.99 -0.11 42.36
C GLN A 65 -11.29 0.04 43.16
N GLN A 66 -11.17 0.23 44.47
CA GLN A 66 -12.28 0.62 45.33
C GLN A 66 -11.97 1.96 46.00
N SER A 67 -12.87 2.93 45.84
CA SER A 67 -12.78 4.22 46.53
C SER A 67 -13.16 4.05 48.01
N ARG A 68 -12.55 4.87 48.89
CA ARG A 68 -12.90 4.89 50.32
C ARG A 68 -13.95 5.97 50.55
N ASN A 69 -14.91 5.72 51.44
CA ASN A 69 -15.74 6.80 51.97
C ASN A 69 -14.92 7.64 52.96
N LEU A 70 -15.14 8.94 52.96
CA LEU A 70 -14.51 9.87 53.90
C LEU A 70 -15.43 10.21 55.09
N ILE A 71 -16.72 9.83 54.99
CA ILE A 71 -17.76 10.06 55.99
C ILE A 71 -18.22 8.68 56.49
N GLU A 72 -18.34 8.53 57.82
CA GLU A 72 -18.85 7.31 58.45
C GLU A 72 -20.36 7.13 58.19
N GLY A 73 -20.81 5.88 58.10
CA GLY A 73 -22.23 5.54 57.89
C GLY A 73 -22.71 5.43 56.43
N LEU A 74 -21.86 5.72 55.43
CA LEU A 74 -22.21 5.55 54.01
C LEU A 74 -21.96 4.13 53.50
N LEU A 75 -22.81 3.66 52.56
CA LEU A 75 -22.62 2.40 51.85
C LEU A 75 -21.25 2.34 51.15
N ALA A 76 -20.64 1.15 51.14
CA ALA A 76 -19.33 0.97 50.50
C ALA A 76 -19.39 1.29 49.00
N GLN A 77 -18.44 2.09 48.52
CA GLN A 77 -18.32 2.39 47.10
C GLN A 77 -18.11 1.11 46.28
N PRO A 78 -18.66 1.04 45.06
CA PRO A 78 -18.49 -0.12 44.20
C PRO A 78 -17.01 -0.31 43.82
N VAL A 79 -16.65 -1.57 43.59
CA VAL A 79 -15.33 -1.94 43.05
C VAL A 79 -15.38 -1.78 41.55
N LEU A 80 -14.55 -0.88 41.01
CA LEU A 80 -14.35 -0.75 39.57
C LEU A 80 -13.33 -1.80 39.13
N LYS A 81 -13.72 -2.68 38.20
CA LYS A 81 -12.85 -3.70 37.61
C LYS A 81 -12.65 -3.40 36.13
N GLN A 82 -11.41 -3.34 35.68
CA GLN A 82 -11.03 -3.21 34.27
C GLN A 82 -10.20 -4.43 33.86
N ARG A 83 -10.59 -5.06 32.76
CA ARG A 83 -9.91 -6.22 32.18
C ARG A 83 -9.55 -5.91 30.74
N ARG A 84 -8.30 -6.13 30.38
CA ARG A 84 -7.82 -6.03 28.99
C ARG A 84 -7.05 -7.30 28.68
N PHE A 85 -7.75 -8.29 28.15
CA PHE A 85 -7.20 -9.59 27.78
C PHE A 85 -7.14 -9.66 26.25
N MET A 86 -5.92 -9.61 25.72
CA MET A 86 -5.66 -9.57 24.29
C MET A 86 -4.83 -10.79 23.87
N PHE A 87 -5.07 -11.25 22.65
CA PHE A 87 -4.23 -12.22 21.98
C PHE A 87 -3.91 -11.73 20.58
N ASP A 88 -2.63 -11.49 20.33
CA ASP A 88 -2.14 -11.01 19.05
C ASP A 88 -1.34 -12.13 18.40
N TRP A 89 -1.56 -12.37 17.11
CA TRP A 89 -0.69 -13.24 16.33
C TRP A 89 -0.41 -12.63 14.96
N ASP A 90 0.83 -12.78 14.52
CA ASP A 90 1.28 -12.32 13.22
C ASP A 90 2.06 -13.41 12.50
N TYR A 91 1.99 -13.36 11.18
CA TYR A 91 2.81 -14.19 10.32
C TYR A 91 3.34 -13.37 9.15
N THR A 92 4.59 -13.64 8.80
CA THR A 92 5.27 -13.04 7.65
C THR A 92 5.87 -14.15 6.80
N VAL A 93 5.55 -14.12 5.51
CA VAL A 93 6.10 -15.04 4.51
C VAL A 93 6.76 -14.22 3.41
N GLY A 94 8.07 -14.38 3.27
CA GLY A 94 8.87 -13.78 2.22
C GLY A 94 9.14 -14.78 1.11
N PHE A 95 8.96 -14.40 -0.15
CA PHE A 95 9.28 -15.19 -1.33
C PHE A 95 10.17 -14.41 -2.29
N ASP A 96 11.32 -14.98 -2.64
CA ASP A 96 12.12 -14.53 -3.79
C ASP A 96 11.79 -15.46 -4.97
N LEU A 97 10.62 -15.28 -5.60
CA LEU A 97 10.15 -16.18 -6.68
C LEU A 97 11.11 -16.21 -7.85
N THR A 98 11.72 -15.08 -8.18
CA THR A 98 12.82 -14.99 -9.15
C THR A 98 13.86 -14.00 -8.65
N LYS A 99 15.04 -13.96 -9.27
CA LYS A 99 16.08 -12.95 -9.02
C LYS A 99 15.61 -11.50 -9.19
N SER A 100 14.50 -11.28 -9.88
CA SER A 100 13.92 -9.97 -10.16
C SER A 100 12.53 -9.78 -9.55
N LEU A 101 11.93 -10.79 -8.92
CA LEU A 101 10.57 -10.73 -8.39
C LEU A 101 10.55 -11.23 -6.94
N GLN A 102 10.25 -10.32 -6.03
CA GLN A 102 10.20 -10.56 -4.60
C GLN A 102 8.81 -10.23 -4.09
N PHE A 103 8.29 -11.06 -3.20
CA PHE A 103 7.04 -10.85 -2.48
C PHE A 103 7.29 -10.96 -0.99
N ASN A 104 6.67 -10.08 -0.21
CA ASN A 104 6.61 -10.18 1.24
C ASN A 104 5.17 -9.99 1.67
N PHE A 105 4.60 -11.02 2.30
CA PHE A 105 3.25 -10.97 2.82
C PHE A 105 3.31 -11.02 4.35
N THR A 106 2.71 -10.03 4.99
CA THR A 106 2.59 -9.97 6.44
C THR A 106 1.13 -9.82 6.79
N ALA A 107 0.67 -10.56 7.80
CA ALA A 107 -0.66 -10.39 8.34
C ALA A 107 -0.62 -10.48 9.86
N ASN A 108 -1.40 -9.63 10.50
CA ASN A 108 -1.53 -9.48 11.94
C ASN A 108 -3.02 -9.58 12.28
N THR A 109 -3.35 -10.40 13.28
CA THR A 109 -4.69 -10.41 13.86
C THR A 109 -4.62 -10.19 15.36
N ASN A 110 -5.36 -9.21 15.84
CA ASN A 110 -5.56 -8.93 17.25
C ASN A 110 -6.92 -9.45 17.68
N HIS A 111 -6.95 -10.20 18.76
CA HIS A 111 -8.15 -10.72 19.38
C HIS A 111 -8.34 -10.07 20.76
N ILE A 112 -9.60 -9.90 21.14
CA ILE A 112 -10.00 -9.41 22.44
C ILE A 112 -10.93 -10.44 23.09
N TYR A 113 -10.67 -10.70 24.36
CA TYR A 113 -11.59 -11.45 25.20
C TYR A 113 -12.49 -10.47 25.94
N ASP A 114 -13.77 -10.41 25.55
CA ASP A 114 -14.80 -9.62 26.20
C ASP A 114 -16.01 -10.48 26.60
N SER A 115 -16.27 -10.56 27.90
CA SER A 115 -17.49 -11.17 28.43
C SER A 115 -18.58 -10.09 28.53
N PHE A 116 -19.39 -9.89 27.49
CA PHE A 116 -20.57 -9.02 27.57
C PHE A 116 -21.72 -9.73 28.29
N GLY A 117 -21.56 -9.92 29.60
CA GLY A 117 -22.53 -10.63 30.43
C GLY A 117 -22.10 -10.57 31.89
N ARG A 118 -23.05 -10.22 32.78
CA ARG A 118 -22.82 -10.16 34.23
C ARG A 118 -22.50 -11.57 34.77
N ASN A 119 -21.55 -11.65 35.70
CA ASN A 119 -21.19 -12.79 36.58
C ASN A 119 -19.90 -13.57 36.26
N GLU A 120 -19.04 -13.12 35.34
CA GLU A 120 -17.70 -13.71 35.24
C GLU A 120 -16.65 -12.91 36.02
N ASP A 121 -16.38 -13.31 37.26
CA ASP A 121 -15.24 -12.83 38.06
C ASP A 121 -13.94 -13.51 37.61
N LEU A 122 -13.47 -13.14 36.41
CA LEU A 122 -12.22 -13.66 35.85
C LEU A 122 -11.00 -12.96 36.45
N GLU A 123 -10.06 -13.77 36.93
CA GLU A 123 -8.70 -13.40 37.24
C GLU A 123 -7.78 -13.49 36.02
N ILE A 124 -6.52 -13.09 36.20
CA ILE A 124 -5.55 -12.98 35.11
C ILE A 124 -5.16 -14.33 34.48
N PHE A 125 -5.20 -15.41 35.26
CA PHE A 125 -4.87 -16.78 34.83
C PHE A 125 -6.09 -17.60 34.40
N ASP A 126 -7.29 -17.03 34.43
CA ASP A 126 -8.49 -17.78 34.04
C ASP A 126 -8.64 -17.78 32.52
N LYS A 127 -8.91 -18.97 31.95
CA LYS A 127 -9.10 -19.13 30.50
C LYS A 127 -7.95 -18.55 29.65
N VAL A 128 -6.68 -18.73 30.05
CA VAL A 128 -5.50 -18.10 29.38
C VAL A 128 -5.46 -18.29 27.86
N PHE A 129 -5.83 -19.48 27.41
CA PHE A 129 -5.81 -19.86 25.99
C PHE A 129 -7.15 -19.70 25.28
N ASP A 130 -8.15 -19.10 25.94
CA ASP A 130 -9.32 -18.60 25.25
C ASP A 130 -8.97 -17.27 24.60
N PHE A 131 -8.83 -17.29 23.28
CA PHE A 131 -8.39 -16.15 22.50
C PHE A 131 -9.51 -15.13 22.26
N GLY A 132 -10.76 -15.44 22.61
CA GLY A 132 -11.88 -14.53 22.40
C GLY A 132 -12.17 -14.28 20.92
N ARG A 133 -12.71 -13.11 20.61
CA ARG A 133 -13.11 -12.73 19.25
C ARG A 133 -12.06 -11.86 18.58
N LYS A 134 -12.05 -11.86 17.25
CA LYS A 134 -11.23 -10.95 16.45
C LYS A 134 -11.68 -9.51 16.68
N ASN A 135 -10.74 -8.62 16.94
CA ASN A 135 -10.98 -7.19 17.12
C ASN A 135 -10.46 -6.39 15.91
N HIS A 136 -9.29 -6.77 15.40
CA HIS A 136 -8.62 -6.08 14.31
C HIS A 136 -7.78 -7.07 13.50
N TYR A 137 -7.78 -6.91 12.18
CA TYR A 137 -6.95 -7.66 11.25
C TYR A 137 -6.32 -6.71 10.26
N HIS A 138 -5.02 -6.84 10.07
CA HIS A 138 -4.27 -6.05 9.10
C HIS A 138 -3.37 -6.95 8.29
N GLN A 139 -3.34 -6.77 6.98
CA GLN A 139 -2.38 -7.44 6.12
C GLN A 139 -1.76 -6.49 5.12
N THR A 140 -0.52 -6.79 4.77
CA THR A 140 0.27 -6.07 3.78
C THR A 140 0.92 -7.07 2.83
N LEU A 141 0.69 -6.90 1.54
CA LEU A 141 1.40 -7.57 0.46
C LEU A 141 2.33 -6.56 -0.22
N ASN A 142 3.63 -6.80 -0.16
CA ASN A 142 4.64 -6.04 -0.88
C ASN A 142 5.23 -6.90 -2.01
N GLY A 143 5.05 -6.48 -3.26
CA GLY A 143 5.69 -7.06 -4.43
C GLY A 143 6.70 -6.09 -5.03
N THR A 144 7.93 -6.53 -5.29
CA THR A 144 8.93 -5.74 -6.03
C THR A 144 9.37 -6.51 -7.25
N TYR A 145 9.21 -5.91 -8.43
CA TYR A 145 9.62 -6.44 -9.72
C TYR A 145 10.65 -5.52 -10.39
N LYS A 146 11.89 -5.99 -10.44
CA LYS A 146 12.97 -5.35 -11.21
C LYS A 146 12.83 -5.73 -12.68
N ILE A 147 12.38 -4.81 -13.52
CA ILE A 147 12.12 -5.10 -14.92
C ILE A 147 13.47 -5.33 -15.64
N PRO A 148 13.73 -6.53 -16.21
CA PRO A 148 15.04 -6.89 -16.75
C PRO A 148 15.27 -6.31 -18.16
N LEU A 149 15.06 -5.00 -18.32
CA LEU A 149 15.29 -4.27 -19.58
C LEU A 149 16.76 -4.28 -20.01
N ASP A 150 17.67 -4.43 -19.05
CA ASP A 150 19.10 -4.57 -19.27
C ASP A 150 19.49 -5.83 -20.06
N LYS A 151 18.62 -6.85 -20.04
CA LYS A 151 18.77 -8.08 -20.83
C LYS A 151 18.31 -7.93 -22.27
N ILE A 152 17.49 -6.91 -22.58
CA ILE A 152 16.99 -6.66 -23.93
C ILE A 152 18.03 -5.82 -24.69
N PRO A 153 18.48 -6.25 -25.89
CA PRO A 153 19.36 -5.44 -26.72
C PRO A 153 18.79 -4.03 -26.95
N PHE A 154 19.67 -3.02 -26.96
CA PHE A 154 19.34 -1.60 -27.15
C PHE A 154 18.60 -0.91 -25.99
N LEU A 155 18.04 -1.63 -25.03
CA LEU A 155 17.36 -1.07 -23.84
C LEU A 155 18.22 -1.02 -22.57
N ASN A 156 19.50 -1.40 -22.64
CA ASN A 156 20.43 -1.38 -21.49
C ASN A 156 20.74 0.02 -20.91
N PHE A 157 20.18 1.07 -21.51
CA PHE A 157 20.21 2.43 -21.02
C PHE A 157 19.08 2.73 -20.03
N VAL A 158 18.08 1.85 -19.92
CA VAL A 158 16.95 1.99 -19.01
C VAL A 158 17.09 0.98 -17.87
N THR A 159 16.94 1.45 -16.64
CA THR A 159 16.73 0.61 -15.46
C THR A 159 15.36 0.96 -14.90
N ALA A 160 14.48 -0.02 -14.75
CA ALA A 160 13.13 0.21 -14.27
C ALA A 160 12.78 -0.80 -13.17
N ASP A 161 12.22 -0.28 -12.08
CA ASP A 161 11.76 -1.06 -10.93
C ASP A 161 10.29 -0.73 -10.67
N TYR A 162 9.46 -1.77 -10.57
CA TYR A 162 8.06 -1.67 -10.25
C TYR A 162 7.81 -2.24 -8.84
N GLY A 163 7.24 -1.43 -7.96
CA GLY A 163 6.80 -1.82 -6.63
C GLY A 163 5.27 -1.80 -6.56
N TYR A 164 4.70 -2.80 -5.90
CA TYR A 164 3.30 -2.89 -5.58
C TYR A 164 3.15 -3.14 -4.07
N SER A 165 2.41 -2.29 -3.38
CA SER A 165 2.01 -2.50 -1.98
C SER A 165 0.51 -2.60 -1.96
N ALA A 166 -0.05 -3.59 -1.28
CA ALA A 166 -1.47 -3.67 -1.02
C ALA A 166 -1.69 -3.91 0.46
N ASP A 167 -2.54 -3.09 1.06
CA ASP A 167 -2.91 -3.17 2.46
C ASP A 167 -4.41 -3.45 2.56
N PHE A 168 -4.78 -4.32 3.50
CA PHE A 168 -6.17 -4.57 3.83
C PHE A 168 -6.33 -4.57 5.34
N ASP A 169 -7.35 -3.86 5.80
CA ASP A 169 -7.66 -3.69 7.20
C ASP A 169 -9.12 -4.08 7.45
N TRP A 170 -9.37 -4.83 8.51
CA TRP A 170 -10.70 -5.12 9.02
C TRP A 170 -10.72 -4.77 10.50
N GLN A 171 -11.72 -3.99 10.91
CA GLN A 171 -11.91 -3.58 12.28
C GLN A 171 -13.31 -3.96 12.73
N SER A 172 -13.38 -4.64 13.87
CA SER A 172 -14.64 -5.05 14.47
C SER A 172 -15.37 -3.87 15.10
N ALA A 173 -16.69 -3.85 14.99
CA ALA A 173 -17.53 -2.98 15.80
C ALA A 173 -17.60 -3.46 17.26
N SER A 174 -18.12 -2.58 18.12
CA SER A 174 -18.43 -2.95 19.50
C SER A 174 -19.58 -3.94 19.53
N LYS A 175 -19.45 -5.00 20.33
CA LYS A 175 -20.55 -5.94 20.63
C LYS A 175 -21.36 -5.53 21.86
N SER A 176 -21.29 -4.26 22.27
CA SER A 176 -22.08 -3.78 23.39
C SER A 176 -23.57 -4.08 23.15
N PRO A 177 -24.26 -4.72 24.11
CA PRO A 177 -25.69 -4.96 24.00
C PRO A 177 -26.45 -3.64 24.04
N ILE A 178 -27.52 -3.57 23.24
CA ILE A 178 -28.50 -2.50 23.23
C ILE A 178 -29.75 -3.06 23.90
N PHE A 179 -30.21 -2.36 24.95
CA PHE A 179 -31.40 -2.73 25.71
C PHE A 179 -32.52 -1.73 25.43
N GLU A 180 -33.70 -2.23 25.09
CA GLU A 180 -34.93 -1.45 25.03
C GLU A 180 -35.91 -2.04 26.04
N ASN A 181 -36.48 -1.21 26.92
CA ASN A 181 -37.39 -1.63 27.99
C ASN A 181 -36.85 -2.79 28.86
N GLY A 182 -35.51 -2.87 29.04
CA GLY A 182 -34.85 -3.91 29.85
C GLY A 182 -34.62 -5.25 29.13
N VAL A 183 -35.00 -5.38 27.86
CA VAL A 183 -34.75 -6.55 27.02
C VAL A 183 -33.62 -6.24 26.04
N GLN A 184 -32.66 -7.16 25.86
CA GLN A 184 -31.61 -7.01 24.86
C GLN A 184 -32.23 -7.19 23.46
N VAL A 185 -32.17 -6.16 22.63
CA VAL A 185 -32.79 -6.16 21.29
C VAL A 185 -31.77 -6.39 20.18
N ALA A 186 -30.56 -5.85 20.33
CA ALA A 186 -29.49 -5.96 19.34
C ALA A 186 -28.12 -5.71 19.99
N THR A 187 -27.05 -5.87 19.23
CA THR A 187 -25.73 -5.31 19.56
C THR A 187 -25.41 -4.12 18.65
N ILE A 188 -24.43 -3.30 19.04
CA ILE A 188 -23.95 -2.20 18.19
C ILE A 188 -23.40 -2.75 16.86
N GLU A 189 -22.76 -3.92 16.85
CA GLU A 189 -22.29 -4.58 15.63
C GLU A 189 -23.43 -4.89 14.66
N ASP A 190 -24.60 -5.33 15.15
CA ASP A 190 -25.76 -5.64 14.30
C ASP A 190 -26.35 -4.40 13.62
N ARG A 191 -26.18 -3.22 14.24
CA ARG A 191 -26.73 -1.93 13.76
C ARG A 191 -25.75 -1.14 12.89
N VAL A 192 -24.45 -1.21 13.18
CA VAL A 192 -23.42 -0.37 12.54
C VAL A 192 -22.49 -1.18 11.64
N GLY A 193 -22.32 -2.49 11.91
CA GLY A 193 -21.42 -3.36 11.16
C GLY A 193 -19.94 -3.08 11.41
N ASN A 194 -19.10 -4.01 10.96
CA ASN A 194 -17.65 -3.88 10.98
C ASN A 194 -17.17 -2.91 9.88
N MET A 195 -15.89 -2.55 9.91
CA MET A 195 -15.29 -1.66 8.91
C MET A 195 -14.20 -2.41 8.15
N ILE A 196 -14.16 -2.23 6.83
CA ILE A 196 -13.05 -2.69 5.99
C ILE A 196 -12.41 -1.54 5.25
N GLN A 197 -11.10 -1.61 5.11
CA GLN A 197 -10.32 -0.66 4.33
C GLN A 197 -9.38 -1.42 3.40
N ASN A 198 -9.23 -0.92 2.19
CA ASN A 198 -8.20 -1.35 1.25
C ASN A 198 -7.30 -0.18 0.91
N SER A 199 -6.01 -0.44 0.70
CA SER A 199 -5.10 0.47 0.01
C SER A 199 -4.28 -0.29 -1.01
N ASN A 200 -3.95 0.36 -2.12
CA ASN A 200 -2.91 -0.11 -3.03
C ASN A 200 -1.94 1.03 -3.33
N THR A 201 -0.69 0.69 -3.62
CA THR A 201 0.29 1.66 -4.11
C THR A 201 1.14 1.05 -5.21
N HIS A 202 1.02 1.62 -6.39
CA HIS A 202 1.85 1.33 -7.55
C HIS A 202 3.01 2.32 -7.58
N ARG A 203 4.25 1.82 -7.61
CA ARG A 203 5.46 2.64 -7.72
C ARG A 203 6.24 2.19 -8.93
N LEU A 204 6.53 3.09 -9.85
CA LEU A 204 7.38 2.84 -11.00
C LEU A 204 8.54 3.84 -10.99
N ASN A 205 9.75 3.32 -10.83
CA ASN A 205 10.96 4.13 -10.90
C ASN A 205 11.73 3.74 -12.16
N ALA A 206 11.94 4.68 -13.05
CA ALA A 206 12.71 4.51 -14.27
C ALA A 206 13.90 5.47 -14.29
N ASN A 207 15.09 4.92 -14.54
CA ASN A 207 16.33 5.67 -14.69
C ASN A 207 16.90 5.43 -16.09
N PHE A 208 17.18 6.52 -16.79
CA PHE A 208 17.67 6.54 -18.16
C PHE A 208 19.12 7.06 -18.17
N ASP A 209 20.05 6.26 -18.69
CA ASP A 209 21.45 6.63 -18.93
C ASP A 209 21.66 6.90 -20.43
N PHE A 210 21.48 8.15 -20.83
CA PHE A 210 21.58 8.53 -22.22
C PHE A 210 22.99 8.33 -22.80
N GLY A 211 24.04 8.26 -21.97
CA GLY A 211 25.37 7.89 -22.41
C GLY A 211 25.41 6.51 -23.06
N ARG A 212 24.71 5.53 -22.48
CA ARG A 212 24.54 4.19 -23.07
C ARG A 212 23.64 4.22 -24.29
N PHE A 213 22.56 5.00 -24.26
CA PHE A 213 21.66 5.17 -25.41
C PHE A 213 22.40 5.66 -26.65
N TYR A 214 23.15 6.77 -26.53
CA TYR A 214 23.92 7.35 -27.65
C TYR A 214 25.00 6.39 -28.18
N ASN A 215 25.60 5.58 -27.30
CA ASN A 215 26.54 4.55 -27.69
C ASN A 215 25.85 3.39 -28.44
N ASN A 216 24.66 2.96 -28.01
CA ASN A 216 23.89 1.89 -28.65
C ASN A 216 23.45 2.24 -30.07
N ILE A 217 22.94 3.46 -30.27
CA ILE A 217 22.55 3.95 -31.62
C ILE A 217 23.76 4.28 -32.50
N GLY A 218 24.98 4.21 -31.96
CA GLY A 218 26.20 4.46 -32.71
C GLY A 218 26.40 5.92 -33.12
N LEU A 219 25.74 6.88 -32.44
CA LEU A 219 25.81 8.31 -32.75
C LEU A 219 27.26 8.82 -32.80
N LYS A 220 28.09 8.31 -31.88
CA LYS A 220 29.54 8.56 -31.85
C LYS A 220 30.23 8.13 -33.14
N LYS A 221 29.88 6.97 -33.72
CA LYS A 221 30.51 6.46 -34.95
C LYS A 221 30.02 7.20 -36.20
N LEU A 222 28.80 7.72 -36.19
CA LEU A 222 28.23 8.48 -37.31
C LEU A 222 28.79 9.90 -37.37
N LEU A 223 28.75 10.64 -36.25
CA LEU A 223 29.14 12.05 -36.22
C LEU A 223 30.65 12.29 -36.08
N LEU A 224 31.41 11.35 -35.49
CA LEU A 224 32.86 11.51 -35.29
C LEU A 224 33.69 10.62 -36.24
N LYS A 225 33.10 10.10 -37.33
CA LYS A 225 33.79 9.22 -38.30
C LYS A 225 34.96 9.93 -39.00
N GLY A 226 34.81 11.23 -39.32
CA GLY A 226 35.84 12.07 -39.95
C GLY A 226 36.90 12.60 -38.98
N ALA A 227 36.54 12.84 -37.71
CA ALA A 227 37.44 13.39 -36.70
C ALA A 227 38.44 12.38 -36.09
N ARG A 228 38.48 11.13 -36.59
CA ARG A 228 39.28 10.02 -36.03
C ARG A 228 40.79 10.27 -35.98
N LYS A 229 41.34 11.12 -36.84
CA LYS A 229 42.79 11.47 -36.80
C LYS A 229 43.15 12.46 -35.68
N SER A 230 42.15 13.18 -35.15
CA SER A 230 42.33 14.32 -34.23
C SER A 230 41.90 14.06 -32.78
N VAL A 231 41.26 12.93 -32.47
CA VAL A 231 40.76 12.64 -31.10
C VAL A 231 41.67 11.63 -30.38
N LYS A 232 42.33 12.05 -29.29
CA LYS A 232 43.03 11.15 -28.34
C LYS A 232 42.01 10.57 -27.35
N GLY A 233 42.30 9.40 -26.77
CA GLY A 233 41.46 8.74 -25.76
C GLY A 233 40.92 9.72 -24.69
N ASN A 234 39.67 9.53 -24.26
CA ASN A 234 38.85 10.47 -23.47
C ASN A 234 38.27 11.70 -24.21
N HIS A 235 38.03 11.60 -25.52
CA HIS A 235 37.27 12.63 -26.26
C HIS A 235 37.91 14.04 -26.17
N LYS A 236 39.24 14.12 -25.99
CA LYS A 236 39.99 15.39 -26.08
C LYS A 236 40.46 15.54 -27.53
N LEU A 237 40.15 16.70 -28.13
CA LEU A 237 40.70 17.08 -29.43
C LEU A 237 42.21 17.27 -29.22
N LYS A 238 43.03 16.81 -30.16
CA LYS A 238 44.46 17.14 -30.21
C LYS A 238 44.60 18.64 -30.45
N ASN A 239 45.67 19.23 -29.91
CA ASN A 239 46.05 20.60 -30.26
C ASN A 239 46.32 20.64 -31.78
N GLY A 240 45.58 21.48 -32.52
CA GLY A 240 45.64 21.55 -33.99
C GLY A 240 44.42 21.01 -34.77
N ALA A 241 43.31 20.68 -34.11
CA ALA A 241 42.11 20.18 -34.79
C ALA A 241 41.47 21.20 -35.77
N SER A 242 41.09 20.74 -36.96
CA SER A 242 40.42 21.54 -38.01
C SER A 242 39.08 22.10 -37.54
N PHE A 243 38.62 23.21 -38.13
CA PHE A 243 37.33 23.83 -37.82
C PHE A 243 36.16 22.84 -37.92
N GLY A 244 36.18 21.96 -38.93
CA GLY A 244 35.18 20.90 -39.09
C GLY A 244 35.16 19.89 -37.93
N ASP A 245 36.32 19.51 -37.38
CA ASP A 245 36.40 18.60 -36.22
C ASP A 245 35.88 19.26 -34.94
N LYS A 246 36.09 20.56 -34.78
CA LYS A 246 35.56 21.35 -33.66
C LYS A 246 34.04 21.47 -33.77
N PHE A 247 33.51 21.78 -34.95
CA PHE A 247 32.09 21.89 -35.21
C PHE A 247 31.36 20.56 -34.98
N MET A 248 31.84 19.46 -35.58
CA MET A 248 31.23 18.13 -35.41
C MET A 248 31.20 17.67 -33.95
N LYS A 249 32.25 18.01 -33.18
CA LYS A 249 32.27 17.73 -31.75
C LYS A 249 31.28 18.60 -30.96
N ALA A 250 31.17 19.88 -31.28
CA ALA A 250 30.20 20.76 -30.65
C ALA A 250 28.76 20.28 -30.91
N THR A 251 28.43 19.90 -32.15
CA THR A 251 27.13 19.30 -32.49
C THR A 251 26.89 18.01 -31.72
N TYR A 252 27.90 17.13 -31.61
CA TYR A 252 27.81 15.91 -30.81
C TYR A 252 27.58 16.20 -29.31
N ASP A 253 28.29 17.17 -28.73
CA ASP A 253 28.17 17.52 -27.32
C ASP A 253 26.78 18.13 -27.02
N VAL A 254 26.22 18.91 -27.95
CA VAL A 254 24.85 19.45 -27.85
C VAL A 254 23.80 18.34 -27.98
N LEU A 255 23.91 17.47 -29.00
CA LEU A 255 22.98 16.36 -29.21
C LEU A 255 23.03 15.32 -28.08
N THR A 256 24.19 15.19 -27.42
CA THR A 256 24.37 14.30 -26.28
C THR A 256 24.33 15.02 -24.94
N SER A 257 23.78 16.23 -24.90
CA SER A 257 23.76 17.07 -23.69
C SER A 257 22.97 16.43 -22.57
N LEU A 258 21.82 15.81 -22.86
CA LEU A 258 21.04 15.06 -21.88
C LEU A 258 21.84 13.83 -21.43
N LYS A 259 22.21 13.77 -20.14
CA LYS A 259 23.03 12.67 -19.61
C LYS A 259 22.18 11.64 -18.88
N ARG A 260 21.25 12.11 -18.06
CA ARG A 260 20.42 11.25 -17.21
C ARG A 260 19.01 11.79 -17.15
N ALA A 261 18.04 10.89 -17.14
CA ALA A 261 16.68 11.21 -16.73
C ALA A 261 16.24 10.20 -15.67
N LYS A 262 15.53 10.67 -14.66
CA LYS A 262 14.88 9.85 -13.64
C LYS A 262 13.41 10.22 -13.62
N VAL A 263 12.57 9.20 -13.67
CA VAL A 263 11.12 9.34 -13.57
C VAL A 263 10.68 8.45 -12.43
N SER A 264 9.96 9.02 -11.47
CA SER A 264 9.35 8.29 -10.36
C SER A 264 7.87 8.57 -10.38
N TYR A 265 7.09 7.53 -10.66
CA TYR A 265 5.65 7.55 -10.64
C TYR A 265 5.16 6.77 -9.41
N SER A 266 4.22 7.33 -8.68
CA SER A 266 3.56 6.68 -7.55
C SER A 266 2.08 6.99 -7.59
N GLN A 267 1.25 5.95 -7.64
CA GLN A 267 -0.20 6.06 -7.47
C GLN A 267 -0.60 5.29 -6.24
N THR A 268 -1.19 5.97 -5.26
CA THR A 268 -1.76 5.36 -4.07
C THR A 268 -3.26 5.51 -4.13
N ASN A 269 -3.97 4.39 -4.06
CA ASN A 269 -5.43 4.37 -4.00
C ASN A 269 -5.87 3.78 -2.66
N GLY A 270 -6.99 4.27 -2.13
CA GLY A 270 -7.58 3.78 -0.90
C GLY A 270 -9.09 3.65 -1.04
N MET A 271 -9.67 2.66 -0.37
CA MET A 271 -11.11 2.46 -0.23
C MET A 271 -11.45 2.19 1.22
N LEU A 272 -12.54 2.78 1.69
CA LEU A 272 -13.09 2.58 3.03
C LEU A 272 -14.57 2.22 2.89
N MET A 273 -15.00 1.18 3.62
CA MET A 273 -16.39 0.77 3.67
C MET A 273 -16.77 0.39 5.11
N GLN A 274 -17.74 1.10 5.66
CA GLN A 274 -18.37 0.79 6.94
C GLN A 274 -19.64 -0.05 6.71
N GLY A 275 -20.22 -0.62 7.77
CA GLY A 275 -21.43 -1.45 7.63
C GLY A 275 -21.17 -2.91 7.28
N TYR A 276 -19.93 -3.38 7.27
CA TYR A 276 -19.58 -4.73 6.82
C TYR A 276 -19.97 -5.81 7.86
N LYS A 277 -20.92 -6.68 7.55
CA LYS A 277 -21.35 -7.79 8.43
C LYS A 277 -20.30 -8.88 8.64
N PRO A 278 -19.61 -9.38 7.58
CA PRO A 278 -18.76 -10.56 7.75
C PRO A 278 -17.55 -10.31 8.68
N SER A 279 -17.18 -11.37 9.39
CA SER A 279 -15.91 -11.42 10.13
C SER A 279 -14.75 -11.71 9.18
N VAL A 280 -13.52 -11.55 9.67
CA VAL A 280 -12.30 -11.82 8.92
C VAL A 280 -11.73 -13.21 9.21
N GLY A 281 -11.07 -13.83 8.24
CA GLY A 281 -10.47 -15.16 8.36
C GLY A 281 -9.02 -15.19 7.85
N PHE A 282 -8.59 -16.34 7.35
CA PHE A 282 -7.26 -16.49 6.74
C PHE A 282 -7.16 -15.65 5.46
N LEU A 283 -6.02 -14.99 5.23
CA LEU A 283 -5.81 -14.04 4.12
C LEU A 283 -6.90 -12.96 4.02
N GLY A 284 -7.41 -12.49 5.16
CA GLY A 284 -8.37 -11.40 5.22
C GLY A 284 -9.78 -11.75 4.73
N ARG A 285 -10.10 -13.04 4.55
CA ARG A 285 -11.39 -13.49 4.01
C ARG A 285 -12.03 -14.54 4.91
N ASN A 286 -13.35 -14.52 4.99
CA ASN A 286 -14.12 -15.54 5.71
C ASN A 286 -15.31 -16.02 4.88
N SER A 287 -15.80 -17.22 5.18
CA SER A 287 -17.03 -17.72 4.58
C SER A 287 -18.24 -17.05 5.23
N TYR A 288 -19.07 -16.40 4.42
CA TYR A 288 -20.31 -15.77 4.82
C TYR A 288 -21.37 -16.04 3.74
N ASN A 289 -22.53 -16.58 4.13
CA ASN A 289 -23.59 -17.02 3.21
C ASN A 289 -23.10 -17.98 2.10
N GLY A 290 -22.15 -18.88 2.42
CA GLY A 290 -21.59 -19.84 1.46
C GLY A 290 -20.58 -19.27 0.45
N GLN A 291 -20.21 -17.99 0.58
CA GLN A 291 -19.23 -17.33 -0.27
C GLN A 291 -18.09 -16.72 0.55
N LEU A 292 -16.93 -16.51 -0.06
CA LEU A 292 -15.77 -15.91 0.60
C LEU A 292 -15.79 -14.38 0.48
N ALA A 293 -16.02 -13.70 1.60
CA ALA A 293 -16.10 -12.25 1.71
C ALA A 293 -14.88 -11.67 2.46
N PRO A 294 -14.36 -10.49 2.06
CA PRO A 294 -14.65 -9.78 0.83
C PRO A 294 -13.95 -10.45 -0.36
N THR A 295 -14.03 -9.86 -1.55
CA THR A 295 -13.39 -10.42 -2.76
C THR A 295 -11.87 -10.49 -2.60
N LEU A 296 -11.23 -11.48 -3.21
CA LEU A 296 -9.77 -11.63 -3.14
C LEU A 296 -9.05 -10.40 -3.69
N GLY A 297 -9.59 -9.82 -4.77
CA GLY A 297 -9.10 -8.57 -5.33
C GLY A 297 -9.14 -7.45 -4.30
N PHE A 298 -10.26 -7.25 -3.60
CA PHE A 298 -10.39 -6.21 -2.59
C PHE A 298 -9.43 -6.41 -1.41
N VAL A 299 -9.08 -7.64 -1.06
CA VAL A 299 -8.11 -7.90 0.02
C VAL A 299 -6.66 -7.66 -0.42
N PHE A 300 -6.41 -7.62 -1.73
CA PHE A 300 -5.09 -7.35 -2.32
C PHE A 300 -4.99 -6.06 -3.13
N GLY A 301 -5.86 -5.08 -2.89
CA GLY A 301 -5.67 -3.74 -3.45
C GLY A 301 -6.63 -3.35 -4.58
N SER A 302 -7.56 -4.22 -4.98
CA SER A 302 -8.44 -3.94 -6.12
C SER A 302 -9.32 -2.73 -5.83
N GLN A 303 -9.33 -1.79 -6.78
CA GLN A 303 -10.12 -0.56 -6.74
C GLN A 303 -11.42 -0.69 -7.55
N THR A 304 -11.86 -1.93 -7.78
CA THR A 304 -13.17 -2.24 -8.37
C THR A 304 -14.29 -1.91 -7.38
N ASP A 305 -15.48 -1.60 -7.89
CA ASP A 305 -16.62 -1.20 -7.07
C ASP A 305 -17.10 -2.33 -6.16
N ILE A 306 -16.61 -2.33 -4.92
CA ILE A 306 -16.95 -3.32 -3.90
C ILE A 306 -18.34 -3.09 -3.32
N LEU A 307 -18.89 -1.88 -3.42
CA LEU A 307 -20.15 -1.51 -2.77
C LEU A 307 -21.31 -2.30 -3.39
N ASN A 308 -21.40 -2.31 -4.71
CA ASN A 308 -22.43 -3.07 -5.43
C ASN A 308 -22.33 -4.57 -5.15
N THR A 309 -21.11 -5.14 -5.20
CA THR A 309 -20.88 -6.55 -4.85
C THR A 309 -21.26 -6.84 -3.39
N ALA A 310 -21.02 -5.91 -2.47
CA ALA A 310 -21.37 -6.08 -1.06
C ALA A 310 -22.89 -6.02 -0.83
N ILE A 311 -23.63 -5.20 -1.58
CA ILE A 311 -25.10 -5.14 -1.55
C ILE A 311 -25.69 -6.43 -2.11
N GLU A 312 -25.25 -6.86 -3.30
CA GLU A 312 -25.74 -8.08 -3.96
C GLU A 312 -25.54 -9.34 -3.11
N ASN A 313 -24.42 -9.43 -2.40
CA ASN A 313 -24.10 -10.58 -1.55
C ASN A 313 -24.51 -10.42 -0.08
N ASN A 314 -25.28 -9.37 0.26
CA ASN A 314 -25.77 -9.08 1.62
C ASN A 314 -24.65 -9.00 2.67
N TRP A 315 -23.54 -8.37 2.31
CA TRP A 315 -22.39 -8.13 3.20
C TRP A 315 -22.54 -6.85 4.02
N LEU A 316 -23.52 -6.00 3.73
CA LEU A 316 -23.73 -4.73 4.42
C LEU A 316 -24.91 -4.80 5.39
N VAL A 317 -24.80 -4.09 6.51
CA VAL A 317 -25.92 -3.81 7.43
C VAL A 317 -27.00 -3.10 6.65
N SER A 318 -28.20 -3.66 6.73
CA SER A 318 -29.37 -3.25 5.99
C SER A 318 -30.48 -2.97 6.98
N ARG A 319 -31.37 -2.04 6.63
CA ARG A 319 -32.51 -1.66 7.47
C ARG A 319 -33.81 -1.71 6.66
N GLN A 320 -34.94 -1.87 7.32
CA GLN A 320 -36.22 -1.60 6.66
C GLN A 320 -36.41 -0.10 6.50
N LYS A 321 -37.25 0.33 5.55
CA LYS A 321 -37.49 1.76 5.30
C LYS A 321 -37.98 2.52 6.54
N SER A 322 -38.72 1.84 7.42
CA SER A 322 -39.24 2.37 8.69
C SER A 322 -38.25 2.39 9.85
N ASP A 323 -37.13 1.68 9.73
CA ASP A 323 -36.15 1.56 10.81
C ASP A 323 -35.23 2.77 10.90
N GLU A 324 -34.64 2.96 12.08
CA GLU A 324 -33.64 3.98 12.33
C GLU A 324 -32.42 3.84 11.41
N TYR A 325 -31.91 4.97 10.93
CA TYR A 325 -30.74 5.04 10.09
C TYR A 325 -29.47 5.23 10.93
N PHE A 326 -28.50 4.34 10.74
CA PHE A 326 -27.16 4.46 11.30
C PHE A 326 -26.19 4.95 10.21
N ASN A 327 -25.53 6.07 10.46
CA ASN A 327 -24.62 6.65 9.50
C ASN A 327 -23.41 5.74 9.25
N GLN A 328 -23.20 5.38 7.98
CA GLN A 328 -22.07 4.60 7.50
C GLN A 328 -21.44 5.35 6.32
N ASN A 329 -20.12 5.34 6.25
CA ASN A 329 -19.40 6.05 5.19
C ASN A 329 -18.75 5.09 4.20
N TYR A 330 -18.82 5.47 2.92
CA TYR A 330 -18.01 4.96 1.82
C TYR A 330 -17.03 6.04 1.38
N GLY A 331 -15.76 5.68 1.26
CA GLY A 331 -14.71 6.60 0.84
C GLY A 331 -13.80 5.97 -0.19
N ARG A 332 -13.39 6.76 -1.19
CA ARG A 332 -12.30 6.40 -2.10
C ARG A 332 -11.31 7.55 -2.17
N THR A 333 -10.03 7.24 -2.09
CA THR A 333 -8.97 8.23 -2.25
C THR A 333 -8.03 7.79 -3.34
N GLU A 334 -7.54 8.74 -4.12
CA GLU A 334 -6.53 8.53 -5.14
C GLU A 334 -5.49 9.64 -5.05
N VAL A 335 -4.22 9.26 -4.98
CA VAL A 335 -3.08 10.18 -4.95
C VAL A 335 -2.10 9.74 -6.02
N THR A 336 -1.99 10.53 -7.08
CA THR A 336 -1.02 10.32 -8.15
C THR A 336 0.10 11.34 -8.04
N LYS A 337 1.33 10.86 -7.96
CA LYS A 337 2.55 11.67 -7.88
C LYS A 337 3.49 11.26 -9.00
N VAL A 338 3.98 12.23 -9.76
CA VAL A 338 5.04 12.01 -10.74
C VAL A 338 6.15 13.01 -10.51
N ASN A 339 7.36 12.51 -10.34
CA ASN A 339 8.57 13.29 -10.18
C ASN A 339 9.51 13.01 -11.35
N TYR A 340 10.05 14.07 -11.94
CA TYR A 340 10.99 14.01 -13.03
C TYR A 340 12.26 14.77 -12.65
N ASN A 341 13.41 14.17 -12.92
CA ASN A 341 14.71 14.82 -12.77
C ASN A 341 15.52 14.57 -14.04
N LEU A 342 15.92 15.64 -14.72
CA LEU A 342 16.70 15.61 -15.96
C LEU A 342 18.04 16.30 -15.71
N SER A 343 19.14 15.64 -16.05
CA SER A 343 20.48 16.22 -15.95
C SER A 343 21.04 16.47 -17.33
N VAL A 344 21.22 17.74 -17.67
CA VAL A 344 21.69 18.21 -18.98
C VAL A 344 23.06 18.86 -18.82
N LYS A 345 24.01 18.41 -19.64
CA LYS A 345 25.38 18.89 -19.66
C LYS A 345 25.72 19.42 -21.06
N PRO A 346 25.29 20.65 -21.39
CA PRO A 346 25.52 21.22 -22.72
C PRO A 346 27.01 21.56 -22.97
N LEU A 347 27.75 21.87 -21.90
CA LEU A 347 29.18 22.16 -21.92
C LEU A 347 29.91 21.29 -20.88
N LYS A 348 31.22 21.10 -21.02
CA LYS A 348 31.99 20.25 -20.09
C LYS A 348 31.97 20.73 -18.63
N THR A 349 31.82 22.03 -18.43
CA THR A 349 31.86 22.69 -17.12
C THR A 349 30.48 23.00 -16.56
N LEU A 350 29.44 23.03 -17.40
CA LEU A 350 28.08 23.39 -17.00
C LEU A 350 27.19 22.16 -16.92
N THR A 351 26.64 21.90 -15.74
CA THR A 351 25.59 20.90 -15.53
C THR A 351 24.34 21.62 -15.05
N ILE A 352 23.21 21.32 -15.68
CA ILE A 352 21.90 21.89 -15.37
C ILE A 352 21.00 20.73 -15.01
N ASP A 353 20.49 20.73 -13.78
CA ASP A 353 19.53 19.75 -13.31
C ASP A 353 18.14 20.38 -13.28
N PHE A 354 17.23 19.83 -14.09
CA PHE A 354 15.83 20.21 -14.09
C PHE A 354 15.07 19.23 -13.21
N THR A 355 14.31 19.75 -12.27
CA THR A 355 13.38 18.98 -11.43
C THR A 355 11.97 19.47 -11.66
N GLY A 356 11.03 18.54 -11.72
CA GLY A 356 9.61 18.87 -11.77
C GLY A 356 8.80 17.78 -11.07
N ASN A 357 7.64 18.18 -10.55
CA ASN A 357 6.68 17.28 -9.95
C ASN A 357 5.26 17.60 -10.44
N SER A 358 4.39 16.59 -10.43
CA SER A 358 2.96 16.73 -10.59
C SER A 358 2.29 15.84 -9.56
N ILE A 359 1.38 16.42 -8.77
CA ILE A 359 0.64 15.77 -7.70
C ILE A 359 -0.83 16.05 -7.94
N LYS A 360 -1.63 14.99 -8.10
CA LYS A 360 -3.09 15.06 -8.15
C LYS A 360 -3.64 14.21 -7.02
N THR A 361 -4.63 14.74 -6.33
CA THR A 361 -5.36 14.04 -5.28
C THR A 361 -6.86 14.11 -5.59
N SER A 362 -7.56 13.02 -5.34
CA SER A 362 -9.03 12.94 -5.35
C SER A 362 -9.48 12.19 -4.11
N ALA A 363 -10.57 12.63 -3.51
CA ALA A 363 -11.24 12.05 -2.37
C ALA A 363 -12.75 12.07 -2.66
N LEU A 364 -13.29 10.90 -2.97
CA LEU A 364 -14.70 10.65 -3.13
C LEU A 364 -15.27 10.16 -1.81
N THR A 365 -16.32 10.79 -1.34
CA THR A 365 -17.01 10.44 -0.10
C THR A 365 -18.51 10.35 -0.34
N SER A 366 -19.13 9.30 0.18
CA SER A 366 -20.56 9.08 0.12
C SER A 366 -21.03 8.41 1.41
N GLN A 367 -22.31 8.55 1.72
CA GLN A 367 -22.93 7.76 2.80
C GLN A 367 -23.40 6.40 2.26
N ILE A 368 -23.49 5.40 3.13
CA ILE A 368 -24.05 4.10 2.84
C ILE A 368 -25.38 4.00 3.58
N ASP A 369 -26.46 3.70 2.85
CA ASP A 369 -27.77 3.41 3.41
C ASP A 369 -28.38 2.29 2.57
N VAL A 370 -28.29 1.07 3.08
CA VAL A 370 -28.82 -0.11 2.39
C VAL A 370 -30.21 -0.42 2.92
N ILE A 371 -31.20 -0.28 2.05
CA ILE A 371 -32.61 -0.49 2.36
C ILE A 371 -33.04 -1.85 1.84
N ASP A 372 -33.64 -2.65 2.72
CA ASP A 372 -34.32 -3.89 2.32
C ASP A 372 -35.72 -3.58 1.79
N THR A 373 -35.96 -3.94 0.52
CA THR A 373 -37.24 -3.72 -0.17
C THR A 373 -38.14 -4.96 -0.17
N GLY A 374 -37.70 -6.07 0.43
CA GLY A 374 -38.37 -7.37 0.36
C GLY A 374 -38.09 -8.16 -0.93
N ASN A 375 -37.73 -7.48 -2.03
CA ASN A 375 -37.29 -8.11 -3.30
C ASN A 375 -35.76 -8.08 -3.46
N GLY A 376 -35.04 -7.51 -2.50
CA GLY A 376 -33.59 -7.34 -2.53
C GLY A 376 -33.13 -6.11 -1.76
N LEU A 377 -31.81 -6.00 -1.60
CA LEU A 377 -31.14 -4.86 -0.98
C LEU A 377 -30.80 -3.82 -2.04
N ILE A 378 -31.09 -2.55 -1.76
CA ILE A 378 -30.70 -1.43 -2.62
C ILE A 378 -30.00 -0.34 -1.79
N GLN A 379 -29.02 0.33 -2.40
CA GLN A 379 -28.52 1.59 -1.86
C GLN A 379 -29.60 2.67 -2.03
N ASN A 380 -29.82 3.49 -1.00
CA ASN A 380 -30.75 4.61 -1.07
C ASN A 380 -30.37 5.57 -2.22
N PRO A 381 -31.25 5.76 -3.23
CA PRO A 381 -30.94 6.58 -4.40
C PRO A 381 -30.87 8.08 -4.10
N GLU A 382 -31.35 8.53 -2.94
CA GLU A 382 -31.30 9.94 -2.54
C GLU A 382 -29.91 10.37 -2.06
N ILE A 383 -29.01 9.42 -1.79
CA ILE A 383 -27.67 9.72 -1.31
C ILE A 383 -26.79 10.29 -2.43
N GLN A 384 -26.26 11.48 -2.18
CA GLN A 384 -25.32 12.13 -3.07
C GLN A 384 -23.88 11.75 -2.74
N THR A 385 -23.08 11.63 -3.79
CA THR A 385 -21.64 11.39 -3.70
C THR A 385 -20.91 12.70 -3.96
N PHE A 386 -19.94 13.04 -3.12
CA PHE A 386 -19.11 14.23 -3.25
C PHE A 386 -17.68 13.84 -3.59
N GLU A 387 -17.05 14.54 -4.53
CA GLU A 387 -15.64 14.37 -4.86
C GLU A 387 -14.91 15.70 -4.67
N THR A 388 -13.79 15.65 -3.93
CA THR A 388 -12.91 16.81 -3.69
C THR A 388 -11.48 16.42 -4.02
N GLY A 389 -10.63 17.41 -4.30
CA GLY A 389 -9.25 17.10 -4.67
C GLY A 389 -8.36 18.34 -4.75
N ASN A 390 -7.07 18.10 -4.66
CA ASN A 390 -6.03 19.12 -4.85
C ASN A 390 -5.12 18.74 -6.03
N TYR A 391 -4.61 19.74 -6.73
CA TYR A 391 -3.64 19.58 -7.80
C TYR A 391 -2.45 20.53 -7.60
N SER A 392 -1.24 20.04 -7.84
CA SER A 392 -0.01 20.82 -7.81
C SER A 392 0.89 20.34 -8.93
N SER A 393 1.39 21.24 -9.78
CA SER A 393 2.32 20.88 -10.84
C SER A 393 3.38 21.95 -11.02
N SER A 394 4.61 21.49 -11.26
CA SER A 394 5.69 22.34 -11.74
C SER A 394 5.36 22.84 -13.14
N HIS A 395 5.56 24.14 -13.37
CA HIS A 395 5.42 24.78 -14.68
C HIS A 395 6.61 25.71 -14.91
N PHE A 396 7.06 25.83 -16.16
CA PHE A 396 8.24 26.63 -16.52
C PHE A 396 7.81 27.92 -17.23
N MET A 397 7.90 29.04 -16.51
CA MET A 397 7.41 30.36 -16.96
C MET A 397 8.52 31.34 -17.37
N LEU A 398 9.71 30.84 -17.73
CA LEU A 398 10.84 31.73 -18.07
C LEU A 398 10.52 32.66 -19.26
N TRP A 399 9.72 32.19 -20.22
CA TRP A 399 9.35 32.95 -21.41
C TRP A 399 8.48 34.17 -21.11
N THR A 400 7.67 34.14 -20.05
CA THR A 400 6.77 35.22 -19.67
C THR A 400 7.34 36.09 -18.55
N MET A 401 8.52 35.77 -18.02
CA MET A 401 9.13 36.48 -16.90
C MET A 401 9.50 37.94 -17.23
N PHE A 402 9.74 38.24 -18.51
CA PHE A 402 10.12 39.59 -18.98
C PHE A 402 9.04 40.28 -19.82
N THR A 403 7.87 39.65 -19.99
CA THR A 403 6.73 40.30 -20.67
C THR A 403 6.06 41.30 -19.72
N ASN A 404 5.60 42.43 -20.27
CA ASN A 404 4.92 43.46 -19.49
C ASN A 404 3.61 42.90 -18.92
N ASN A 405 3.35 43.16 -17.64
CA ASN A 405 2.19 42.65 -16.92
C ASN A 405 0.86 42.99 -17.63
N ASN A 406 0.75 44.20 -18.20
CA ASN A 406 -0.46 44.61 -18.93
C ASN A 406 -0.70 43.76 -20.17
N THR A 407 0.36 43.46 -20.95
CA THR A 407 0.26 42.62 -22.16
C THR A 407 0.01 41.14 -21.87
N LEU A 408 0.26 40.71 -20.63
CA LEU A 408 -0.01 39.35 -20.14
C LEU A 408 -1.45 39.21 -19.62
N PHE A 409 -2.01 40.27 -19.05
CA PHE A 409 -3.39 40.30 -18.56
C PHE A 409 -4.42 40.40 -19.68
N ASP A 410 -4.08 41.11 -20.76
CA ASP A 410 -4.96 41.30 -21.93
C ASP A 410 -4.99 40.08 -22.89
N ARG A 411 -4.20 39.03 -22.62
CA ARG A 411 -4.13 37.77 -23.37
C ARG A 411 -4.81 36.64 -22.61
#